data_AF-T1C2Y2-F1
#
_entry.id   AF-T1C2Y2-F1
#
_cell.length_a   1.000
_cell.length_b   1.000
_cell.length_c   1.000
_cell.angle_alpha   90.00
_cell.angle_beta   90.00
_cell.angle_gamma   90.00
#
_symmetry.space_group_name_H-M   'P 1'
#
loop_
_entity.id
_entity.type
_entity.pdbx_description
1 polymer ?
#
loop_
_entity_poly.entity_id
_entity_poly.type
_entity_poly.pdbx_seq_one_letter_code
_entity_poly.pdbx_strand_id
1 'polypeptide(L)'
;MDSDFTNLIFRASPMHDVGKIGIPDRILLKSGPLDEAEWSVMRTHSTIGANIIGEKNVSEELRMGWEIALGHHERWDGSGYPLG
;
A
#
# COMPACT_ATOMS: atom_id res chain seq x y z
N MET A 1 6.96 16.61 -16.63
CA MET A 1 7.18 16.24 -15.23
C MET A 1 8.62 16.55 -14.89
N ASP A 2 8.85 17.01 -13.68
CA ASP A 2 10.21 17.20 -13.18
C ASP A 2 10.97 15.86 -13.12
N SER A 3 12.28 15.90 -13.44
CA SER A 3 13.12 14.70 -13.52
C SER A 3 13.32 14.07 -12.14
N ASP A 4 13.47 14.90 -11.11
CA ASP A 4 13.71 14.44 -9.75
C ASP A 4 12.45 13.81 -9.18
N PHE A 5 11.27 14.41 -9.42
CA PHE A 5 9.99 13.80 -9.07
C PHE A 5 9.79 12.42 -9.75
N THR A 6 10.15 12.28 -11.01
CA THR A 6 10.00 11.01 -11.76
C THR A 6 10.92 9.92 -11.18
N ASN A 7 12.15 10.27 -10.81
CA ASN A 7 13.06 9.34 -10.14
C ASN A 7 12.59 8.98 -8.73
N LEU A 8 12.01 9.94 -8.01
CA LEU A 8 11.46 9.73 -6.68
C LEU A 8 10.32 8.70 -6.71
N ILE A 9 9.34 8.87 -7.60
CA ILE A 9 8.22 7.93 -7.73
C ILE A 9 8.68 6.55 -8.21
N PHE A 10 9.65 6.49 -9.13
CA PHE A 10 10.24 5.23 -9.58
C PHE A 10 10.87 4.43 -8.42
N ARG A 11 11.59 5.11 -7.53
CA ARG A 11 12.23 4.47 -6.36
C ARG A 11 11.24 4.13 -5.25
N ALA A 12 10.19 4.92 -5.08
CA ALA A 12 9.21 4.74 -4.02
C ALA A 12 8.13 3.69 -4.33
N SER A 13 7.68 3.59 -5.58
CA SER A 13 6.55 2.74 -6.01
C SER A 13 6.70 1.24 -5.67
N PRO A 14 7.91 0.62 -5.69
CA PRO A 14 8.05 -0.78 -5.31
C PRO A 14 7.62 -1.11 -3.87
N MET A 15 7.52 -0.11 -2.99
CA MET A 15 7.09 -0.31 -1.60
C MET A 15 5.58 -0.47 -1.42
N HIS A 16 4.76 -0.25 -2.46
CA HIS A 16 3.29 -0.22 -2.35
C HIS A 16 2.69 -1.47 -1.66
N ASP A 17 3.28 -2.63 -1.93
CA ASP A 17 2.77 -3.93 -1.50
C ASP A 17 3.55 -4.56 -0.33
N VAL A 18 4.49 -3.83 0.29
CA VAL A 18 5.33 -4.37 1.38
C VAL A 18 4.50 -4.91 2.55
N GLY A 19 3.31 -4.34 2.77
CA GLY A 19 2.40 -4.76 3.84
C GLY A 19 1.76 -6.14 3.65
N LYS A 20 1.89 -6.77 2.47
CA LYS A 20 1.43 -8.15 2.26
C LYS A 20 2.14 -9.15 3.17
N ILE A 21 3.32 -8.81 3.71
CA ILE A 21 4.01 -9.61 4.73
C ILE A 21 3.16 -9.82 6.00
N GLY A 22 2.23 -8.91 6.30
CA GLY A 22 1.31 -9.03 7.44
C GLY A 22 0.00 -9.75 7.12
N ILE A 23 -0.20 -10.19 5.87
CA ILE A 23 -1.41 -10.91 5.47
C ILE A 23 -1.21 -12.41 5.71
N PRO A 24 -2.13 -13.10 6.40
CA PRO A 24 -2.02 -14.54 6.63
C PRO A 24 -1.92 -15.33 5.32
N ASP A 25 -1.01 -16.31 5.25
CA ASP A 25 -0.81 -17.17 4.07
C ASP A 25 -2.10 -17.80 3.55
N ARG A 26 -3.01 -18.23 4.44
CA ARG A 26 -4.31 -18.81 4.06
C ARG A 26 -5.18 -17.86 3.22
N ILE A 27 -4.96 -16.55 3.33
CA ILE A 27 -5.63 -15.51 2.55
C ILE A 27 -4.76 -15.13 1.35
N LEU A 28 -3.47 -14.85 1.57
CA LEU A 28 -2.56 -14.39 0.51
C LEU A 28 -2.34 -15.43 -0.59
N LEU A 29 -2.29 -16.71 -0.23
CA LEU A 29 -2.01 -17.84 -1.12
C LEU A 29 -3.28 -18.64 -1.49
N LYS A 30 -4.47 -18.11 -1.17
CA LYS A 30 -5.73 -18.79 -1.46
C LYS A 30 -5.89 -19.01 -2.97
N SER A 31 -6.07 -20.25 -3.38
CA SER A 31 -6.37 -20.60 -4.77
C SER A 31 -7.88 -20.46 -5.02
N GLY A 32 -8.36 -19.23 -5.20
CA GLY A 32 -9.77 -18.92 -5.44
C GLY A 32 -10.13 -17.49 -5.04
N PRO A 33 -11.38 -17.06 -5.27
CA PRO A 33 -11.83 -15.74 -4.83
C PRO A 33 -11.80 -15.62 -3.30
N LEU A 34 -11.45 -14.43 -2.83
CA LEU A 34 -11.61 -14.06 -1.43
C LEU A 34 -13.08 -13.77 -1.13
N ASP A 35 -13.57 -14.24 0.01
CA ASP A 35 -14.85 -13.80 0.55
C ASP A 35 -14.74 -12.39 1.18
N GLU A 36 -15.86 -11.84 1.67
CA GLU A 36 -15.90 -10.48 2.23
C GLU A 36 -15.00 -10.31 3.48
N ALA A 37 -14.92 -11.34 4.33
CA ALA A 37 -14.10 -11.27 5.54
C ALA A 37 -12.61 -11.36 5.20
N GLU A 38 -12.25 -12.23 4.26
CA GLU A 38 -10.91 -12.33 3.72
C GLU A 38 -10.49 -11.06 2.98
N TRP A 39 -11.37 -10.45 2.20
CA TRP A 39 -11.15 -9.13 1.62
C TRP A 39 -10.93 -8.06 2.67
N SER A 40 -11.69 -8.07 3.77
CA SER A 40 -11.48 -7.14 4.88
C SER A 40 -10.07 -7.24 5.45
N VAL A 41 -9.51 -8.45 5.55
CA VAL A 41 -8.13 -8.65 6.00
C VAL A 41 -7.15 -8.26 4.90
N MET A 42 -7.36 -8.69 3.65
CA MET A 42 -6.48 -8.37 2.52
C MET A 42 -6.30 -6.86 2.35
N ARG A 43 -7.37 -6.08 2.49
CA ARG A 43 -7.32 -4.61 2.40
C ARG A 43 -6.42 -3.95 3.45
N THR A 44 -6.13 -4.61 4.56
CA THR A 44 -5.25 -4.06 5.60
C THR A 44 -3.79 -3.97 5.15
N HIS A 45 -3.37 -4.63 4.07
CA HIS A 45 -1.98 -4.58 3.59
C HIS A 45 -1.51 -3.15 3.30
N SER A 46 -2.38 -2.25 2.85
CA SER A 46 -2.03 -0.84 2.61
C SER A 46 -1.64 -0.14 3.92
N THR A 47 -2.44 -0.32 4.97
CA THR A 47 -2.18 0.25 6.31
C THR A 47 -0.97 -0.41 6.97
N ILE A 48 -0.82 -1.73 6.84
CA ILE A 48 0.35 -2.47 7.34
C ILE A 48 1.62 -1.97 6.63
N GLY A 49 1.58 -1.80 5.31
CA GLY A 49 2.71 -1.31 4.52
C GLY A 49 3.13 0.09 4.94
N ALA A 50 2.16 0.99 5.10
CA ALA A 50 2.38 2.33 5.63
C ALA A 50 3.02 2.29 7.04
N ASN A 51 2.57 1.40 7.91
CA ASN A 51 3.15 1.23 9.26
C ASN A 51 4.57 0.66 9.23
N ILE A 52 4.88 -0.26 8.31
CA ILE A 52 6.22 -0.84 8.14
C ILE A 52 7.21 0.22 7.63
N ILE A 53 6.81 1.04 6.66
CA ILE A 53 7.62 2.15 6.16
C ILE A 53 7.90 3.16 7.29
N GLY A 54 6.93 3.34 8.19
CA GLY A 54 7.12 4.07 9.43
C GLY A 54 7.09 5.58 9.24
N GLU A 55 8.05 6.28 9.84
CA GLU A 55 8.05 7.73 9.90
C GLU A 55 8.34 8.38 8.54
N LYS A 56 7.33 9.08 8.01
CA LYS A 56 7.38 9.81 6.72
C LYS A 56 8.40 10.95 6.67
N ASN A 57 8.95 11.35 7.82
CA ASN A 57 9.82 12.54 7.92
C ASN A 57 11.31 12.21 7.80
N VAL A 58 11.66 10.93 7.55
CA VAL A 58 13.06 10.48 7.45
C VAL A 58 13.68 10.78 6.09
N SER A 59 12.94 10.60 4.99
CA SER A 59 13.36 10.99 3.64
C SER A 59 12.16 11.21 2.71
N GLU A 60 12.37 11.90 1.59
CA GLU A 60 11.32 12.08 0.58
C GLU A 60 10.90 10.75 -0.06
N GLU A 61 11.82 9.80 -0.23
CA GLU A 61 11.52 8.46 -0.74
C GLU A 61 10.60 7.69 0.21
N LEU A 62 10.86 7.76 1.52
CA LEU A 62 10.03 7.10 2.52
C LEU A 62 8.68 7.79 2.68
N ARG A 63 8.63 9.12 2.58
CA ARG A 63 7.37 9.87 2.54
C ARG A 63 6.50 9.43 1.36
N MET A 64 7.06 9.42 0.16
CA MET A 64 6.32 9.02 -1.03
C MET A 64 5.98 7.53 -1.01
N GLY A 65 6.88 6.68 -0.54
CA GLY A 65 6.62 5.25 -0.36
C GLY A 65 5.46 5.00 0.59
N TRP A 66 5.39 5.75 1.70
CA TRP A 66 4.29 5.71 2.66
C TRP A 66 2.96 6.14 2.01
N GLU A 67 2.96 7.25 1.26
CA GLU A 67 1.77 7.76 0.57
C GLU A 67 1.25 6.74 -0.47
N ILE A 68 2.15 6.14 -1.24
CA ILE A 68 1.82 5.11 -2.22
C ILE A 68 1.30 3.85 -1.52
N ALA A 69 2.00 3.33 -0.51
CA ALA A 69 1.58 2.13 0.21
C ALA A 69 0.19 2.28 0.82
N LEU A 70 -0.10 3.43 1.44
CA LEU A 70 -1.43 3.67 2.01
C LEU A 70 -2.51 3.90 0.94
N GLY A 71 -2.20 4.68 -0.10
CA GLY A 71 -3.20 5.25 -1.00
C GLY A 71 -3.37 4.55 -2.35
N HIS A 72 -2.55 3.57 -2.73
CA HIS A 72 -2.57 3.01 -4.09
C HIS A 72 -3.86 2.25 -4.47
N HIS A 73 -4.72 1.95 -3.50
CA HIS A 73 -6.05 1.38 -3.71
C HIS A 73 -7.20 2.37 -3.51
N GLU A 74 -6.89 3.64 -3.25
CA GLU A 74 -7.90 4.69 -3.23
C GLU A 74 -8.45 4.96 -4.63
N ARG A 75 -9.70 5.42 -4.68
CA ARG A 75 -10.40 5.72 -5.91
C ARG A 75 -10.89 7.15 -5.86
N TRP A 76 -10.82 7.83 -7.01
CA TRP A 76 -11.17 9.25 -7.11
C TRP A 76 -12.63 9.56 -6.70
N ASP A 77 -13.51 8.57 -6.79
CA ASP A 77 -14.93 8.67 -6.40
C ASP A 77 -15.18 8.37 -4.90
N GLY A 78 -14.13 8.12 -4.10
CA GLY A 78 -14.22 7.78 -2.68
C GLY A 78 -14.65 6.33 -2.41
N SER A 79 -14.77 5.48 -3.44
CA SER A 79 -15.10 4.06 -3.25
C SER A 79 -13.89 3.18 -2.93
N GLY A 80 -12.75 3.81 -2.63
CA GLY A 80 -11.47 3.17 -2.36
C GLY A 80 -11.31 2.63 -0.94
N TYR A 81 -10.08 2.27 -0.59
CA TYR A 81 -9.68 1.89 0.76
C TYR A 81 -8.20 2.23 0.98
N PRO A 82 -7.76 2.45 2.24
CA PRO A 82 -8.49 2.24 3.49
C PRO A 82 -9.32 3.43 4.01
N LEU A 83 -9.21 4.63 3.40
CA LEU A 83 -9.84 5.85 3.90
C LEU A 83 -11.15 6.21 3.17
N GLY A 84 -11.31 5.76 1.92
CA GLY A 84 -12.49 6.06 1.08
C GLY A 84 -12.41 7.46 0.47
#